data_AF-A0A954W1Y5-F1
#
_entry.id   AF-A0A954W1Y5-F1
#
_cell.length_a   1.000
_cell.length_b   1.000
_cell.length_c   1.000
_cell.angle_alpha   90.00
_cell.angle_beta   90.00
_cell.angle_gamma   90.00
#
_symmetry.space_group_name_H-M   'P 1'
#
loop_
_entity.id
_entity.type
_entity.pdbx_description
1 polymer ?
#
loop_
_entity_poly.entity_id
_entity_poly.type
_entity_poly.pdbx_seq_one_letter_code
_entity_poly.pdbx_strand_id
1 'polypeptide(L)'
;MWKQPLLAVLLLVAATSSSAFSQPDSLKQVRTYPIEFFDAKGQKAAIAQLAWQVEQLEATRQRLRQNLGHVDEMFWKLNDKQSALRDRISGPWQFVSPEVRSQLAGRCAEQLLELQLEAASLQSKEELQDAAKIGTADEKAELELVAQELKLQLEAAFHERSLLIQKVKRKSEQVNAGFSPEEELTELELQLTQIDPLIKQLELKLKSIMAKTEKGTAHQLQEKLLMMSVKEKTIIARQKALQSFLEELAGAASQEQEIRRLEREQDLLFEKQSRLAERIGEIEMEMYESRALLELYESRAKAGASKSNSDNDTSAEETE
;
A
#
# COMPACT_ATOMS: atom_id res chain seq x y z
N MET A 1 18.88 8.67 -12.21
CA MET A 1 19.60 9.09 -13.43
C MET A 1 18.70 9.58 -14.58
N TRP A 2 17.38 9.32 -14.60
CA TRP A 2 16.50 9.65 -15.74
C TRP A 2 16.10 11.14 -15.91
N LYS A 3 16.46 12.04 -14.98
CA LYS A 3 16.16 13.49 -15.09
C LYS A 3 17.11 14.25 -16.03
N GLN A 4 18.30 13.69 -16.32
CA GLN A 4 19.35 14.30 -17.14
C GLN A 4 18.99 14.43 -18.64
N PRO A 5 18.45 13.39 -19.32
CA PRO A 5 18.14 13.50 -20.75
C PRO A 5 16.96 14.42 -21.04
N LEU A 6 15.94 14.45 -20.17
CA LEU A 6 14.78 15.33 -20.37
C LEU A 6 15.16 16.81 -20.21
N LEU A 7 16.07 17.11 -19.27
CA LEU A 7 16.64 18.45 -19.09
C LEU A 7 17.55 18.85 -20.26
N ALA A 8 18.35 17.92 -20.79
CA ALA A 8 19.19 18.16 -21.96
C ALA A 8 18.35 18.42 -23.22
N VAL A 9 17.29 17.66 -23.45
CA VAL A 9 16.33 17.88 -24.54
C VAL A 9 15.59 19.21 -24.33
N LEU A 10 15.19 19.55 -23.10
CA LEU A 10 14.60 20.85 -22.76
C LEU A 10 15.54 22.03 -23.04
N LEU A 11 16.82 21.90 -22.68
CA LEU A 11 17.85 22.91 -22.94
C LEU A 11 18.17 23.03 -24.43
N LEU A 12 18.16 21.92 -25.18
CA LEU A 12 18.40 21.93 -26.63
C LEU A 12 17.25 22.59 -27.40
N VAL A 13 16.00 22.25 -27.06
CA VAL A 13 14.81 22.83 -27.71
C VAL A 13 14.72 24.33 -27.40
N ALA A 14 15.00 24.74 -26.17
CA ALA A 14 15.05 26.16 -25.80
C ALA A 14 16.14 26.90 -26.58
N ALA A 15 17.34 26.33 -26.72
CA ALA A 15 18.43 26.91 -27.50
C ALA A 15 18.12 27.03 -29.00
N THR A 16 17.27 26.15 -29.55
CA THR A 16 16.82 26.25 -30.95
C THR A 16 15.66 27.23 -31.17
N SER A 17 14.99 27.69 -30.10
CA SER A 17 13.76 28.49 -30.18
C SER A 17 13.96 30.01 -30.18
N SER A 18 15.10 30.53 -29.69
CA SER A 18 15.24 31.97 -29.41
C SER A 18 16.31 32.74 -30.19
N SER A 19 17.25 32.09 -30.88
CA SER A 19 18.22 32.79 -31.76
C SER A 19 19.10 31.77 -32.48
N ALA A 20 19.26 31.88 -33.82
CA ALA A 20 20.50 31.51 -34.57
C ALA A 20 20.32 31.32 -36.10
N PHE A 21 19.37 32.00 -36.76
CA PHE A 21 19.54 32.32 -38.18
C PHE A 21 19.03 33.74 -38.45
N SER A 22 19.65 34.73 -37.79
CA SER A 22 19.70 36.05 -38.41
C SER A 22 20.48 35.86 -39.71
N GLN A 23 19.75 35.76 -40.82
CA GLN A 23 20.36 35.60 -42.14
C GLN A 23 21.42 36.70 -42.31
N PRO A 24 22.68 36.36 -42.64
CA PRO A 24 23.68 37.38 -42.89
C PRO A 24 23.16 38.33 -43.96
N ASP A 25 23.43 39.63 -43.84
CA ASP A 25 22.80 40.64 -44.70
C ASP A 25 23.03 40.40 -46.19
N SER A 26 24.14 39.75 -46.56
CA SER A 26 24.40 39.27 -47.92
C SER A 26 23.33 38.27 -48.42
N LEU A 27 22.84 37.38 -47.56
CA LEU A 27 21.81 36.40 -47.92
C LEU A 27 20.45 37.06 -48.14
N LYS A 28 20.12 38.08 -47.33
CA LYS A 28 18.91 38.89 -47.51
C LYS A 28 18.96 39.64 -48.84
N GLN A 29 20.12 40.17 -49.22
CA GLN A 29 20.31 40.83 -50.50
C GLN A 29 20.12 39.85 -51.67
N VAL A 30 20.68 38.64 -51.56
CA VAL A 30 20.57 37.59 -52.59
C VAL A 30 19.12 37.13 -52.80
N ARG A 31 18.29 37.11 -51.75
CA ARG A 31 16.85 36.79 -51.83
C ARG A 31 15.99 37.97 -52.31
N THR A 32 16.40 39.20 -52.03
CA THR A 32 15.60 40.40 -52.34
C THR A 32 15.85 40.94 -53.75
N TYR A 33 17.08 40.83 -54.25
CA TYR A 33 17.49 41.43 -55.51
C TYR A 33 17.73 40.35 -56.58
N PRO A 34 17.19 40.52 -57.80
CA PRO A 34 17.46 39.61 -58.92
C PRO A 34 18.96 39.47 -59.23
N ILE A 35 19.38 38.26 -59.62
CA ILE A 35 20.79 37.96 -59.91
C ILE A 35 21.40 38.84 -61.02
N GLU A 36 20.58 39.38 -61.92
CA GLU A 36 21.00 40.26 -63.03
C GLU A 36 21.65 41.57 -62.56
N PHE A 37 21.36 42.01 -61.33
CA PHE A 37 21.93 43.23 -60.76
C PHE A 37 23.31 43.03 -60.15
N PHE A 38 23.79 41.79 -60.06
CA PHE A 38 25.14 41.48 -59.56
C PHE A 38 26.10 41.31 -60.73
N ASP A 39 27.36 41.72 -60.52
CA ASP A 39 28.44 41.43 -61.44
C ASP A 39 28.76 39.93 -61.49
N ALA A 40 29.50 39.45 -62.49
CA ALA A 40 29.77 38.01 -62.64
C ALA A 40 30.43 37.38 -61.39
N LYS A 41 31.22 38.16 -60.64
CA LYS A 41 31.83 37.73 -59.37
C LYS A 41 30.78 37.65 -58.25
N GLY A 42 29.91 38.64 -58.14
CA GLY A 42 28.78 38.68 -57.21
C GLY A 42 27.73 37.61 -57.48
N GLN A 43 27.43 37.30 -58.75
CA GLN A 43 26.54 36.21 -59.15
C GLN A 43 27.06 34.84 -58.66
N LYS A 44 28.35 34.57 -58.88
CA LYS A 44 29.00 33.34 -58.37
C LYS A 44 28.98 33.27 -56.85
N ALA A 45 29.22 34.40 -56.16
CA ALA A 45 29.15 34.47 -54.71
C ALA A 45 27.72 34.22 -54.20
N ALA A 46 26.71 34.80 -54.84
CA ALA A 46 25.29 34.62 -54.52
C ALA A 46 24.84 33.16 -54.66
N ILE A 47 25.19 32.51 -55.77
CA ILE A 47 24.92 31.08 -56.02
C ILE A 47 25.60 30.21 -54.96
N ALA A 48 26.89 30.43 -54.70
CA ALA A 48 27.62 29.67 -53.68
C ALA A 48 27.02 29.85 -52.27
N GLN A 49 26.56 31.07 -51.95
CA GLN A 49 25.93 31.36 -50.66
C GLN A 49 24.55 30.70 -50.51
N LEU A 50 23.74 30.67 -51.58
CA LEU A 50 22.47 29.94 -51.60
C LEU A 50 22.67 28.43 -51.46
N ALA A 51 23.63 27.86 -52.19
CA ALA A 51 23.95 26.43 -52.10
C ALA A 51 24.39 26.05 -50.67
N TRP A 52 25.30 26.84 -50.09
CA TRP A 52 25.73 26.65 -48.70
C TRP A 52 24.56 26.75 -47.71
N GLN A 53 23.63 27.70 -47.90
CA GLN A 53 22.43 27.81 -47.06
C GLN A 53 21.55 26.56 -47.15
N VAL A 54 21.33 26.03 -48.36
CA VAL A 54 20.54 24.80 -48.56
C VAL A 54 21.16 23.63 -47.78
N GLU A 55 22.48 23.48 -47.80
CA GLU A 55 23.18 22.45 -47.03
C GLU A 55 23.01 22.64 -45.51
N GLN A 56 23.09 23.88 -45.01
CA GLN A 56 22.88 24.16 -43.58
C GLN A 56 21.43 23.86 -43.14
N LEU A 57 20.44 24.22 -43.96
CA LEU A 57 19.03 23.92 -43.72
C LEU A 57 18.80 22.40 -43.70
N GLU A 58 19.41 21.67 -44.62
CA GLU A 58 19.33 20.21 -44.67
C GLU A 58 19.97 19.55 -43.45
N ALA A 59 21.16 19.98 -43.03
CA ALA A 59 21.81 19.51 -41.81
C ALA A 59 20.96 19.80 -40.55
N THR A 60 20.34 20.98 -40.50
CA THR A 60 19.44 21.36 -39.40
C THR A 60 18.19 20.47 -39.38
N ARG A 61 17.57 20.23 -40.53
CA ARG A 61 16.43 19.31 -40.67
C ARG A 61 16.77 17.90 -40.21
N GLN A 62 17.94 17.38 -40.61
CA GLN A 62 18.39 16.05 -40.17
C GLN A 62 18.53 15.99 -38.64
N ARG A 63 19.13 17.01 -38.02
CA ARG A 63 19.26 17.11 -36.56
C ARG A 63 17.90 17.19 -35.86
N LEU A 64 16.96 17.97 -36.38
CA LEU A 64 15.61 18.05 -35.83
C LEU A 64 14.85 16.74 -35.94
N ARG A 65 14.99 16.01 -37.06
CA ARG A 65 14.41 14.65 -37.22
C ARG A 65 15.00 13.65 -36.22
N GLN A 66 16.30 13.73 -35.93
CA GLN A 66 16.92 12.93 -34.88
C GLN A 66 16.33 13.26 -33.49
N ASN A 67 16.19 14.54 -33.17
CA ASN A 67 15.57 14.98 -31.92
C ASN A 67 14.11 14.53 -31.81
N LEU A 68 13.35 14.61 -32.91
CA LEU A 68 11.97 14.11 -32.98
C LEU A 68 11.93 12.61 -32.66
N GLY A 69 12.80 11.81 -33.29
CA GLY A 69 12.92 10.38 -32.99
C GLY A 69 13.25 10.08 -31.52
N HIS A 70 14.08 10.89 -30.87
CA HIS A 70 14.34 10.76 -29.44
C HIS A 70 13.13 11.11 -28.56
N VAL A 71 12.35 12.11 -28.95
CA VAL A 71 11.10 12.47 -28.25
C VAL A 71 10.09 11.32 -28.36
N ASP A 72 9.95 10.74 -29.56
CA ASP A 72 9.07 9.59 -29.79
C ASP A 72 9.49 8.37 -28.97
N GLU A 73 10.79 8.06 -28.93
CA GLU A 73 11.33 6.97 -28.12
C GLU A 73 11.04 7.18 -26.62
N MET A 74 11.19 8.42 -26.12
CA MET A 74 10.83 8.74 -24.74
C MET A 74 9.33 8.60 -24.49
N PHE A 75 8.48 9.03 -25.42
CA PHE A 75 7.03 8.90 -25.32
C PHE A 75 6.61 7.44 -25.13
N TRP A 76 7.09 6.54 -26.00
CA TRP A 76 6.81 5.10 -25.89
C TRP A 76 7.37 4.48 -24.60
N LYS A 77 8.58 4.87 -24.17
CA LYS A 77 9.13 4.41 -22.88
C LYS A 77 8.33 4.86 -21.67
N LEU A 78 7.73 6.06 -21.69
CA LEU A 78 6.82 6.49 -20.64
C LEU A 78 5.51 5.70 -20.68
N ASN A 79 5.01 5.41 -21.88
CA ASN A 79 3.79 4.62 -22.07
C ASN A 79 3.95 3.19 -21.55
N ASP A 80 5.08 2.54 -21.84
CA ASP A 80 5.38 1.20 -21.32
C ASP A 80 5.43 1.19 -19.78
N LYS A 81 5.99 2.23 -19.17
CA LYS A 81 6.04 2.35 -17.70
C LYS A 81 4.66 2.59 -17.11
N GLN A 82 3.83 3.42 -17.73
CA GLN A 82 2.45 3.61 -17.30
C GLN A 82 1.68 2.30 -17.41
N SER A 83 1.83 1.55 -18.50
CA SER A 83 1.20 0.25 -18.66
C SER A 83 1.64 -0.71 -17.55
N ALA A 84 2.95 -0.82 -17.31
CA ALA A 84 3.48 -1.67 -16.24
C ALA A 84 3.02 -1.22 -14.84
N LEU A 85 2.84 0.07 -14.59
CA LEU A 85 2.27 0.57 -13.34
C LEU A 85 0.77 0.26 -13.23
N ARG A 86 0.03 0.38 -14.32
CA ARG A 86 -1.40 0.01 -14.38
C ARG A 86 -1.60 -1.48 -14.14
N ASP A 87 -0.70 -2.33 -14.63
CA ASP A 87 -0.73 -3.77 -14.39
C ASP A 87 -0.35 -4.14 -12.94
N ARG A 88 0.44 -3.29 -12.27
CA ARG A 88 0.84 -3.47 -10.86
C ARG A 88 -0.19 -2.97 -9.86
N ILE A 89 -1.10 -2.08 -10.26
CA ILE A 89 -2.30 -1.80 -9.48
C ILE A 89 -3.04 -3.13 -9.42
N SER A 90 -3.05 -3.78 -8.24
CA SER A 90 -3.51 -5.15 -8.11
C SER A 90 -4.91 -5.30 -8.73
N GLY A 91 -5.14 -6.44 -9.40
CA GLY A 91 -6.30 -6.70 -10.24
C GLY A 91 -7.67 -6.24 -9.72
N PRO A 92 -8.02 -6.36 -8.42
CA PRO A 92 -9.31 -5.83 -7.93
C PRO A 92 -9.41 -4.30 -7.95
N TRP A 93 -8.30 -3.57 -7.94
CA TRP A 93 -8.27 -2.10 -7.84
C TRP A 93 -8.04 -1.37 -9.14
N GLN A 94 -7.62 -2.07 -10.21
CA GLN A 94 -7.33 -1.46 -11.51
C GLN A 94 -8.55 -0.77 -12.12
N PHE A 95 -9.73 -1.37 -11.95
CA PHE A 95 -10.99 -0.90 -12.54
C PHE A 95 -11.84 -0.09 -11.56
N VAL A 96 -11.39 0.08 -10.32
CA VAL A 96 -12.12 0.78 -9.27
C VAL A 96 -11.72 2.24 -9.31
N SER A 97 -12.71 3.13 -9.34
CA SER A 97 -12.43 4.57 -9.38
C SER A 97 -11.65 5.00 -8.12
N PRO A 98 -10.75 5.99 -8.24
CA PRO A 98 -10.03 6.55 -7.11
C PRO A 98 -10.94 6.98 -5.95
N GLU A 99 -12.12 7.51 -6.27
CA GLU A 99 -13.11 7.92 -5.27
C GLU A 99 -13.66 6.73 -4.47
N VAL A 100 -14.00 5.64 -5.15
CA VAL A 100 -14.46 4.40 -4.49
C VAL A 100 -13.35 3.80 -3.63
N ARG A 101 -12.09 3.80 -4.12
CA ARG A 101 -10.93 3.35 -3.33
C ARG A 101 -10.73 4.18 -2.06
N SER A 102 -10.90 5.50 -2.18
CA SER A 102 -10.81 6.43 -1.04
C SER A 102 -11.93 6.17 -0.02
N GLN A 103 -13.17 6.01 -0.47
CA GLN A 103 -14.31 5.69 0.40
C GLN A 103 -14.13 4.34 1.12
N LEU A 104 -13.63 3.33 0.42
CA LEU A 104 -13.31 2.03 1.02
C LEU A 104 -12.20 2.12 2.06
N ALA A 105 -11.14 2.89 1.79
CA ALA A 105 -10.08 3.15 2.75
C ALA A 105 -10.62 3.80 4.03
N GLY A 106 -11.51 4.80 3.89
CA GLY A 106 -12.18 5.44 5.02
C GLY A 106 -12.97 4.46 5.88
N ARG A 107 -13.84 3.64 5.26
CA ARG A 107 -14.63 2.63 5.97
C ARG A 107 -13.77 1.57 6.66
N CYS A 108 -12.68 1.13 6.03
CA CYS A 108 -11.78 0.16 6.63
C CYS A 108 -10.99 0.75 7.80
N ALA A 109 -10.62 2.03 7.73
CA ALA A 109 -9.99 2.73 8.85
C ALA A 109 -10.96 2.87 10.05
N GLU A 110 -12.23 3.19 9.79
CA GLU A 110 -13.29 3.22 10.81
C GLU A 110 -13.47 1.84 11.45
N GLN A 111 -13.62 0.77 10.67
CA GLN A 111 -13.74 -0.60 11.20
C GLN A 111 -12.50 -1.05 11.98
N LEU A 112 -11.30 -0.62 11.57
CA LEU A 112 -10.08 -0.90 12.30
C LEU A 112 -10.10 -0.23 13.68
N LEU A 113 -10.54 1.03 13.75
CA LEU A 113 -10.70 1.77 15.00
C LEU A 113 -11.73 1.09 15.93
N GLU A 114 -12.88 0.67 15.39
CA GLU A 114 -13.90 -0.06 16.13
C GLU A 114 -13.33 -1.36 16.72
N LEU A 115 -12.60 -2.14 15.92
CA LEU A 115 -11.95 -3.38 16.39
C LEU A 115 -10.84 -3.11 17.42
N GLN A 116 -10.12 -1.99 17.32
CA GLN A 116 -9.13 -1.60 18.33
C GLN A 116 -9.80 -1.24 19.65
N LEU A 117 -10.93 -0.53 19.61
CA LEU A 117 -11.74 -0.23 20.79
C LEU A 117 -12.34 -1.50 21.40
N GLU A 118 -12.80 -2.44 20.56
CA GLU A 118 -13.31 -3.74 21.01
C GLU A 118 -12.21 -4.57 21.69
N ALA A 119 -11.01 -4.62 21.11
CA ALA A 119 -9.85 -5.29 21.71
C ALA A 119 -9.48 -4.68 23.06
N ALA A 120 -9.42 -3.34 23.15
CA ALA A 120 -9.14 -2.64 24.40
C ALA A 120 -10.23 -2.89 25.47
N SER A 121 -11.51 -2.95 25.05
CA SER A 121 -12.62 -3.27 25.94
C SER A 121 -12.54 -4.72 26.45
N LEU A 122 -12.11 -5.67 25.62
CA LEU A 122 -11.93 -7.07 26.04
C LEU A 122 -10.79 -7.21 27.06
N GLN A 123 -9.65 -6.56 26.83
CA GLN A 123 -8.54 -6.52 27.80
C GLN A 123 -8.98 -5.91 29.13
N SER A 124 -9.67 -4.76 29.09
CA SER A 124 -10.22 -4.13 30.30
C SER A 124 -11.22 -5.04 31.05
N LYS A 125 -12.05 -5.80 30.32
CA LYS A 125 -12.97 -6.77 30.93
C LYS A 125 -12.26 -7.98 31.50
N GLU A 126 -11.14 -8.40 30.93
CA GLU A 126 -10.32 -9.48 31.46
C GLU A 126 -9.66 -9.05 32.79
N GLU A 127 -9.08 -7.84 32.83
CA GLU A 127 -8.55 -7.23 34.06
C GLU A 127 -9.61 -7.06 35.14
N LEU A 128 -10.83 -6.63 34.77
CA LEU A 128 -11.95 -6.51 35.70
C LEU A 128 -12.53 -7.88 36.11
N GLN A 129 -12.45 -8.92 35.28
CA GLN A 129 -12.82 -10.28 35.66
C GLN A 129 -11.78 -10.91 36.59
N ASP A 130 -10.50 -10.62 36.39
CA ASP A 130 -9.46 -11.00 37.34
C ASP A 130 -9.62 -10.26 38.67
N ALA A 131 -10.04 -9.00 38.66
CA ALA A 131 -10.45 -8.28 39.86
C ALA A 131 -11.76 -8.83 40.47
N ALA A 132 -12.71 -9.27 39.63
CA ALA A 132 -13.99 -9.85 40.05
C ALA A 132 -13.93 -11.36 40.35
N LYS A 133 -12.77 -12.02 40.25
CA LYS A 133 -12.50 -13.30 40.94
C LYS A 133 -12.56 -13.14 42.47
N ILE A 134 -12.70 -11.92 42.97
CA ILE A 134 -13.08 -11.57 44.35
C ILE A 134 -14.63 -11.54 44.52
N GLY A 135 -15.39 -11.96 43.50
CA GLY A 135 -16.86 -11.92 43.43
C GLY A 135 -17.59 -13.26 43.51
N THR A 136 -16.95 -14.34 43.97
CA THR A 136 -17.66 -15.56 44.44
C THR A 136 -17.53 -15.72 45.95
N ALA A 137 -17.45 -14.61 46.69
CA ALA A 137 -17.36 -14.64 48.15
C ALA A 137 -18.64 -15.19 48.79
N ASP A 138 -19.82 -14.89 48.24
CA ASP A 138 -21.09 -15.29 48.86
C ASP A 138 -21.44 -16.77 48.60
N GLU A 139 -21.36 -17.27 47.37
CA GLU A 139 -21.59 -18.71 47.09
C GLU A 139 -20.49 -19.60 47.71
N LYS A 140 -19.25 -19.10 47.78
CA LYS A 140 -18.16 -19.79 48.50
C LYS A 140 -18.39 -19.72 49.99
N ALA A 141 -18.82 -18.59 50.55
CA ALA A 141 -19.13 -18.47 51.97
C ALA A 141 -20.31 -19.36 52.35
N GLU A 142 -21.33 -19.50 51.51
CA GLU A 142 -22.45 -20.42 51.74
C GLU A 142 -21.99 -21.88 51.73
N LEU A 143 -21.21 -22.30 50.73
CA LEU A 143 -20.68 -23.68 50.66
C LEU A 143 -19.61 -23.97 51.74
N GLU A 144 -18.82 -22.97 52.12
CA GLU A 144 -17.81 -23.05 53.19
C GLU A 144 -18.46 -23.06 54.58
N LEU A 145 -19.55 -22.32 54.77
CA LEU A 145 -20.36 -22.35 55.99
C LEU A 145 -21.08 -23.68 56.13
N VAL A 146 -21.65 -24.24 55.04
CA VAL A 146 -22.21 -25.60 55.05
C VAL A 146 -21.13 -26.66 55.31
N ALA A 147 -19.91 -26.49 54.77
CA ALA A 147 -18.79 -27.39 55.06
C ALA A 147 -18.29 -27.28 56.50
N GLN A 148 -18.25 -26.08 57.07
CA GLN A 148 -17.92 -25.83 58.48
C GLN A 148 -18.97 -26.43 59.41
N GLU A 149 -20.24 -26.28 59.08
CA GLU A 149 -21.35 -26.87 59.84
C GLU A 149 -21.28 -28.40 59.82
N LEU A 150 -21.05 -29.01 58.66
CA LEU A 150 -20.86 -30.47 58.54
C LEU A 150 -19.62 -30.96 59.28
N LYS A 151 -18.55 -30.16 59.32
CA LYS A 151 -17.34 -30.47 60.08
C LYS A 151 -17.60 -30.44 61.58
N LEU A 152 -18.34 -29.45 62.07
CA LEU A 152 -18.75 -29.37 63.47
C LEU A 152 -19.67 -30.54 63.87
N GLN A 153 -20.61 -30.92 63.00
CA GLN A 153 -21.46 -32.10 63.20
C GLN A 153 -20.63 -33.40 63.24
N LEU A 154 -19.60 -33.51 62.40
CA LEU A 154 -18.69 -34.65 62.39
C LEU A 154 -17.85 -34.72 63.67
N GLU A 155 -17.29 -33.59 64.12
CA GLU A 155 -16.52 -33.48 65.36
C GLU A 155 -17.38 -33.84 66.59
N ALA A 156 -18.62 -33.38 66.64
CA ALA A 156 -19.58 -33.73 67.69
C ALA A 156 -19.87 -35.24 67.70
N ALA A 157 -20.13 -35.83 66.53
CA ALA A 157 -20.39 -37.26 66.40
C ALA A 157 -19.17 -38.12 66.82
N PHE A 158 -17.95 -37.69 66.49
CA PHE A 158 -16.72 -38.34 66.96
C PHE A 158 -16.52 -38.24 68.47
N HIS A 159 -16.85 -37.08 69.06
CA HIS A 159 -16.76 -36.90 70.51
C HIS A 159 -17.76 -37.79 71.25
N GLU A 160 -19.00 -37.86 70.76
CA GLU A 160 -20.05 -38.72 71.32
C GLU A 160 -19.66 -40.20 71.25
N ARG A 161 -19.13 -40.65 70.11
CA ARG A 161 -18.55 -41.99 69.94
C ARG A 161 -17.45 -42.27 70.97
N SER A 162 -16.53 -41.34 71.17
CA SER A 162 -15.45 -41.48 72.15
C SER A 162 -15.99 -41.61 73.58
N LEU A 163 -17.01 -40.83 73.94
CA LEU A 163 -17.66 -40.92 75.25
C LEU A 163 -18.38 -42.26 75.44
N LEU A 164 -19.07 -42.76 74.42
CA LEU A 164 -19.71 -44.08 74.46
C LEU A 164 -18.68 -45.20 74.60
N ILE A 165 -17.56 -45.17 73.85
CA ILE A 165 -16.47 -46.14 73.99
C ILE A 165 -15.93 -46.16 75.42
N GLN A 166 -15.72 -44.99 76.04
CA GLN A 166 -15.26 -44.91 77.43
C GLN A 166 -16.30 -45.46 78.42
N LYS A 167 -17.59 -45.21 78.19
CA LYS A 167 -18.68 -45.76 79.02
C LYS A 167 -18.79 -47.27 78.88
N VAL A 168 -18.75 -47.81 77.66
CA VAL A 168 -18.72 -49.24 77.37
C VAL A 168 -17.52 -49.89 78.05
N LYS A 169 -16.33 -49.30 77.94
CA LYS A 169 -15.13 -49.82 78.61
C LYS A 169 -15.30 -49.89 80.12
N ARG A 170 -15.76 -48.81 80.77
CA ARG A 170 -16.01 -48.78 82.22
C ARG A 170 -17.09 -49.78 82.65
N LYS A 171 -18.14 -49.96 81.85
CA LYS A 171 -19.24 -50.91 82.14
C LYS A 171 -18.81 -52.35 81.92
N SER A 172 -18.01 -52.63 80.90
CA SER A 172 -17.41 -53.95 80.69
C SER A 172 -16.48 -54.34 81.83
N GLU A 173 -15.70 -53.39 82.37
CA GLU A 173 -14.87 -53.60 83.56
C GLU A 173 -15.71 -53.87 84.81
N GLN A 174 -16.89 -53.26 84.93
CA GLN A 174 -17.86 -53.52 86.01
C GLN A 174 -18.56 -54.89 85.88
N VAL A 175 -18.95 -55.29 84.67
CA VAL A 175 -19.49 -56.64 84.40
C VAL A 175 -18.43 -57.70 84.73
N ASN A 176 -17.18 -57.49 84.29
CA ASN A 176 -16.06 -58.40 84.58
C ASN A 176 -15.72 -58.50 86.09
N ALA A 177 -16.06 -57.48 86.88
CA ALA A 177 -15.89 -57.48 88.33
C ALA A 177 -17.06 -58.15 89.10
N GLY A 178 -18.03 -58.74 88.41
CA GLY A 178 -19.13 -59.51 89.02
C GLY A 178 -20.35 -58.68 89.41
N PHE A 179 -20.47 -57.44 88.94
CA PHE A 179 -21.71 -56.65 89.05
C PHE A 179 -22.67 -57.04 87.92
N SER A 180 -23.99 -56.85 88.11
CA SER A 180 -25.03 -57.21 87.12
C SER A 180 -25.53 -56.04 86.22
N PRO A 181 -24.70 -55.27 85.49
CA PRO A 181 -25.19 -54.29 84.52
C PRO A 181 -25.07 -54.78 83.06
N GLU A 182 -25.45 -56.02 82.76
CA GLU A 182 -25.41 -56.57 81.38
C GLU A 182 -26.39 -55.87 80.42
N GLU A 183 -27.57 -55.48 80.93
CA GLU A 183 -28.57 -54.73 80.14
C GLU A 183 -28.06 -53.33 79.75
N GLU A 184 -27.41 -52.62 80.68
CA GLU A 184 -26.82 -51.30 80.43
C GLU A 184 -25.63 -51.36 79.46
N LEU A 185 -24.84 -52.44 79.50
CA LEU A 185 -23.75 -52.66 78.55
C LEU A 185 -24.30 -52.87 77.13
N THR A 186 -25.35 -53.69 77.00
CA THR A 186 -26.00 -53.98 75.72
C THR A 186 -26.63 -52.72 75.11
N GLU A 187 -27.24 -51.86 75.94
CA GLU A 187 -27.81 -50.59 75.49
C GLU A 187 -26.73 -49.60 75.01
N LEU A 188 -25.59 -49.51 75.71
CA LEU A 188 -24.47 -48.68 75.29
C LEU A 188 -23.80 -49.18 74.01
N GLU A 189 -23.69 -50.50 73.83
CA GLU A 189 -23.18 -51.11 72.60
C GLU A 189 -24.13 -50.87 71.41
N LEU A 190 -25.45 -50.94 71.63
CA LEU A 190 -26.45 -50.61 70.63
C LEU A 190 -26.33 -49.13 70.19
N GLN A 191 -26.16 -48.21 71.13
CA GLN A 191 -25.93 -46.77 70.83
C GLN A 191 -24.63 -46.56 70.04
N LEU A 192 -23.55 -47.28 70.38
CA LEU A 192 -22.27 -47.21 69.68
C LEU A 192 -22.41 -47.69 68.22
N THR A 193 -23.19 -48.75 68.01
CA THR A 193 -23.48 -49.32 66.69
C THR A 193 -24.31 -48.37 65.81
N GLN A 194 -25.12 -47.50 66.42
CA GLN A 194 -25.93 -46.50 65.71
C GLN A 194 -25.13 -45.25 65.29
N ILE A 195 -24.04 -44.91 66.00
CA ILE A 195 -23.24 -43.70 65.71
C ILE A 195 -22.24 -43.91 64.56
N ASP A 196 -21.64 -45.09 64.44
CA ASP A 196 -20.70 -45.40 63.36
C ASP A 196 -21.24 -45.14 61.93
N PRO A 197 -22.48 -45.53 61.56
CA PRO A 197 -23.04 -45.22 60.25
C PRO A 197 -23.33 -43.72 60.06
N LEU A 198 -23.65 -42.96 61.12
CA LEU A 198 -23.88 -41.51 61.04
C LEU A 198 -22.59 -40.76 60.69
N ILE A 199 -21.47 -41.14 61.32
CA ILE A 199 -20.15 -40.56 61.02
C ILE A 199 -19.79 -40.79 59.55
N LYS A 200 -19.95 -42.03 59.05
CA LYS A 200 -19.63 -42.37 57.66
C LYS A 200 -20.48 -41.59 56.64
N GLN A 201 -21.74 -41.32 56.97
CA GLN A 201 -22.62 -40.48 56.13
C GLN A 201 -22.18 -39.01 56.12
N LEU A 202 -21.78 -38.45 57.27
CA LEU A 202 -21.27 -37.08 57.37
C LEU A 202 -19.96 -36.90 56.60
N GLU A 203 -19.03 -37.86 56.67
CA GLU A 203 -17.79 -37.84 55.89
C GLU A 203 -18.02 -37.88 54.37
N LEU A 204 -18.96 -38.71 53.92
CA LEU A 204 -19.33 -38.80 52.50
C LEU A 204 -19.98 -37.51 52.00
N LYS A 205 -20.84 -36.89 52.79
CA LYS A 205 -21.44 -35.58 52.49
C LYS A 205 -20.37 -34.49 52.41
N LEU A 206 -19.44 -34.46 53.38
CA LEU A 206 -18.34 -33.50 53.40
C LEU A 206 -17.43 -33.65 52.14
N LYS A 207 -17.01 -34.88 51.81
CA LYS A 207 -16.21 -35.16 50.61
C LYS A 207 -16.94 -34.76 49.32
N SER A 208 -18.25 -35.01 49.25
CA SER A 208 -19.05 -34.63 48.09
C SER A 208 -19.17 -33.12 47.93
N ILE A 209 -19.26 -32.34 49.02
CA ILE A 209 -19.36 -30.88 48.95
C ILE A 209 -18.02 -30.28 48.55
N MET A 210 -16.91 -30.76 49.12
CA MET A 210 -15.57 -30.30 48.73
C MET A 210 -15.23 -30.60 47.26
N ALA A 211 -15.65 -31.76 46.75
CA ALA A 211 -15.46 -32.11 45.34
C ALA A 211 -16.30 -31.24 44.39
N LYS A 212 -17.46 -30.76 44.84
CA LYS A 212 -18.32 -29.84 44.06
C LYS A 212 -17.76 -28.43 44.04
N THR A 213 -17.17 -27.94 45.13
CA THR A 213 -16.55 -26.61 45.22
C THR A 213 -15.30 -26.46 44.34
N GLU A 214 -14.49 -27.52 44.19
CA GLU A 214 -13.27 -27.48 43.38
C GLU A 214 -13.50 -27.67 41.87
N LYS A 215 -14.46 -28.51 41.46
CA LYS A 215 -14.68 -28.82 40.03
C LYS A 215 -15.55 -27.79 39.30
N GLY A 216 -16.56 -27.23 39.97
CA GLY A 216 -17.48 -26.26 39.35
C GLY A 216 -16.80 -24.92 39.02
N THR A 217 -15.95 -24.45 39.94
CA THR A 217 -15.25 -23.16 39.82
C THR A 217 -14.14 -23.19 38.77
N ALA A 218 -13.36 -24.27 38.69
CA ALA A 218 -12.29 -24.41 37.70
C ALA A 218 -12.82 -24.55 36.26
N HIS A 219 -13.90 -25.32 36.07
CA HIS A 219 -14.45 -25.57 34.73
C HIS A 219 -15.13 -24.32 34.15
N GLN A 220 -15.90 -23.58 34.94
CA GLN A 220 -16.55 -22.34 34.48
C GLN A 220 -15.52 -21.26 34.15
N LEU A 221 -14.45 -21.18 34.94
CA LEU A 221 -13.34 -20.27 34.66
C LEU A 221 -12.62 -20.65 33.36
N GLN A 222 -12.33 -21.94 33.16
CA GLN A 222 -11.60 -22.43 32.00
C GLN A 222 -12.39 -22.26 30.69
N GLU A 223 -13.69 -22.56 30.69
CA GLU A 223 -14.56 -22.40 29.51
C GLU A 223 -14.74 -20.93 29.14
N LYS A 224 -14.90 -20.05 30.13
CA LYS A 224 -15.01 -18.61 29.91
C LYS A 224 -13.70 -17.99 29.39
N LEU A 225 -12.55 -18.41 29.92
CA LEU A 225 -11.22 -18.02 29.43
C LEU A 225 -10.97 -18.51 27.99
N LEU A 226 -11.35 -19.75 27.68
CA LEU A 226 -11.24 -20.30 26.32
C LEU A 226 -12.08 -19.48 25.32
N MET A 227 -13.34 -19.15 25.65
CA MET A 227 -14.22 -18.37 24.78
C MET A 227 -13.74 -16.92 24.59
N MET A 228 -13.12 -16.30 25.60
CA MET A 228 -12.48 -14.98 25.46
C MET A 228 -11.27 -15.05 24.51
N SER A 229 -10.40 -16.06 24.66
CA SER A 229 -9.19 -16.22 23.83
C SER A 229 -9.51 -16.42 22.33
N VAL A 230 -10.66 -17.01 22.00
CA VAL A 230 -11.09 -17.21 20.61
C VAL A 230 -11.58 -15.90 20.00
N LYS A 231 -12.28 -15.07 20.77
CA LYS A 231 -12.74 -13.74 20.31
C LYS A 231 -11.56 -12.81 20.04
N GLU A 232 -10.57 -12.78 20.92
CA GLU A 232 -9.35 -11.99 20.72
C GLU A 232 -8.57 -12.41 19.47
N LYS A 233 -8.37 -13.72 19.28
CA LYS A 233 -7.72 -14.24 18.07
C LYS A 233 -8.49 -13.84 16.80
N THR A 234 -9.82 -13.83 16.87
CA THR A 234 -10.67 -13.41 15.74
C THR A 234 -10.53 -11.92 15.45
N ILE A 235 -10.49 -11.08 16.50
CA ILE A 235 -10.32 -9.63 16.36
C ILE A 235 -8.94 -9.30 15.79
N ILE A 236 -7.87 -9.93 16.30
CA ILE A 236 -6.50 -9.74 15.78
C ILE A 236 -6.41 -10.18 14.32
N ALA A 237 -7.00 -11.31 13.95
CA ALA A 237 -7.04 -11.76 12.56
C ALA A 237 -7.76 -10.77 11.65
N ARG A 238 -8.91 -10.22 12.09
CA ARG A 238 -9.66 -9.19 11.36
C ARG A 238 -8.88 -7.88 11.24
N GLN A 239 -8.22 -7.43 12.31
CA GLN A 239 -7.37 -6.24 12.29
C GLN A 239 -6.23 -6.39 11.29
N LYS A 240 -5.53 -7.53 11.30
CA LYS A 240 -4.43 -7.80 10.36
C LYS A 240 -4.92 -7.84 8.92
N ALA A 241 -6.08 -8.43 8.67
CA ALA A 241 -6.69 -8.46 7.33
C ALA A 241 -7.07 -7.04 6.86
N LEU A 242 -7.68 -6.22 7.73
CA LEU A 242 -8.02 -4.83 7.42
C LEU A 242 -6.78 -3.95 7.21
N GLN A 243 -5.72 -4.15 7.99
CA GLN A 243 -4.44 -3.45 7.79
C GLN A 243 -3.80 -3.80 6.45
N SER A 244 -3.71 -5.09 6.12
CA SER A 244 -3.21 -5.53 4.81
C SER A 244 -4.03 -4.94 3.66
N PHE A 245 -5.35 -4.88 3.82
CA PHE A 245 -6.25 -4.27 2.83
C PHE A 245 -6.02 -2.76 2.67
N LEU A 246 -5.81 -2.03 3.78
CA LEU A 246 -5.48 -0.60 3.75
C LEU A 246 -4.11 -0.34 3.09
N GLU A 247 -3.13 -1.20 3.33
CA GLU A 247 -1.81 -1.12 2.68
C GLU A 247 -1.92 -1.32 1.17
N GLU A 248 -2.72 -2.28 0.71
CA GLU A 248 -3.00 -2.50 -0.71
C GLU A 248 -3.68 -1.28 -1.35
N LEU A 249 -4.67 -0.69 -0.68
CA LEU A 249 -5.35 0.52 -1.15
C LEU A 249 -4.40 1.72 -1.24
N ALA A 250 -3.55 1.92 -0.23
CA ALA A 250 -2.55 2.98 -0.23
C ALA A 250 -1.51 2.79 -1.34
N GLY A 251 -1.05 1.55 -1.56
CA GLY A 251 -0.15 1.20 -2.66
C GLY A 251 -0.77 1.52 -4.02
N ALA A 252 -2.03 1.16 -4.24
CA ALA A 252 -2.76 1.45 -5.46
C ALA A 252 -2.94 2.96 -5.72
N ALA A 253 -3.21 3.75 -4.66
CA ALA A 253 -3.31 5.20 -4.76
C ALA A 253 -1.98 5.86 -5.13
N SER A 254 -0.86 5.39 -4.55
CA SER A 254 0.49 5.87 -4.88
C SER A 254 0.86 5.59 -6.34
N GLN A 255 0.55 4.40 -6.84
CA GLN A 255 0.78 4.03 -8.24
C GLN A 255 -0.05 4.89 -9.20
N GLU A 256 -1.30 5.20 -8.85
CA GLU A 256 -2.15 6.11 -9.65
C GLU A 256 -1.59 7.54 -9.71
N GLN A 257 -1.09 8.07 -8.61
CA GLN A 257 -0.44 9.39 -8.63
C GLN A 257 0.76 9.43 -9.56
N GLU A 258 1.58 8.38 -9.58
CA GLU A 258 2.70 8.27 -10.51
C GLU A 258 2.22 8.13 -11.96
N ILE A 259 1.16 7.36 -12.24
CA ILE A 259 0.55 7.30 -13.59
C ILE A 259 0.13 8.70 -14.05
N ARG A 260 -0.61 9.45 -13.21
CA ARG A 260 -1.03 10.84 -13.53
C ARG A 260 0.14 11.79 -13.72
N ARG A 261 1.25 11.56 -13.02
CA ARG A 261 2.48 12.32 -13.24
C ARG A 261 3.09 12.00 -14.59
N LEU A 262 3.19 10.71 -14.94
CA LEU A 262 3.70 10.26 -16.24
C LEU A 262 2.81 10.74 -17.40
N GLU A 263 1.49 10.80 -17.21
CA GLU A 263 0.54 11.33 -18.21
C GLU A 263 0.83 12.80 -18.52
N ARG A 264 1.01 13.62 -17.49
CA ARG A 264 1.44 15.02 -17.68
C ARG A 264 2.79 15.14 -18.37
N GLU A 265 3.74 14.25 -18.06
CA GLU A 265 5.04 14.23 -18.73
C GLU A 265 4.90 13.83 -20.22
N GLN A 266 3.99 12.91 -20.56
CA GLN A 266 3.68 12.55 -21.95
C GLN A 266 2.99 13.68 -22.72
N ASP A 267 2.03 14.37 -22.12
CA ASP A 267 1.37 15.52 -22.74
C ASP A 267 2.40 16.59 -23.14
N LEU A 268 3.36 16.87 -22.25
CA LEU A 268 4.47 17.79 -22.53
C LEU A 268 5.40 17.29 -23.64
N LEU A 269 5.59 15.97 -23.78
CA LEU A 269 6.36 15.40 -24.90
C LEU A 269 5.59 15.52 -26.21
N PHE A 270 4.28 15.29 -26.20
CA PHE A 270 3.42 15.43 -27.37
C PHE A 270 3.37 16.87 -27.90
N GLU A 271 3.27 17.87 -27.01
CA GLU A 271 3.37 19.28 -27.39
C GLU A 271 4.71 19.60 -28.06
N LYS A 272 5.81 19.06 -27.53
CA LYS A 272 7.15 19.27 -28.12
C LYS A 272 7.30 18.56 -29.46
N GLN A 273 6.77 17.35 -29.59
CA GLN A 273 6.74 16.60 -30.84
C GLN A 273 6.04 17.42 -31.93
N SER A 274 4.90 18.01 -31.59
CA SER A 274 4.11 18.87 -32.48
C SER A 274 4.90 20.12 -32.92
N ARG A 275 5.54 20.83 -31.98
CA ARG A 275 6.39 22.00 -32.30
C ARG A 275 7.60 21.64 -33.14
N LEU A 276 8.24 20.50 -32.88
CA LEU A 276 9.37 20.02 -33.68
C LEU A 276 8.94 19.66 -35.10
N ALA A 277 7.79 19.01 -35.25
CA ALA A 277 7.23 18.66 -36.56
C ALA A 277 6.89 19.92 -37.39
N GLU A 278 6.25 20.91 -36.76
CA GLU A 278 5.97 22.21 -37.38
C GLU A 278 7.26 22.88 -37.85
N ARG A 279 8.28 22.95 -36.98
CA ARG A 279 9.57 23.55 -37.33
C ARG A 279 10.30 22.83 -38.45
N ILE A 280 10.20 21.49 -38.50
CA ILE A 280 10.74 20.70 -39.62
C ILE A 280 10.03 21.10 -40.92
N GLY A 281 8.70 21.23 -40.90
CA GLY A 281 7.91 21.67 -42.06
C GLY A 281 8.30 23.07 -42.55
N GLU A 282 8.51 24.02 -41.64
CA GLU A 282 9.00 25.36 -41.99
C GLU A 282 10.36 25.32 -42.70
N ILE A 283 11.30 24.52 -42.19
CA ILE A 283 12.64 24.37 -42.80
C ILE A 283 12.55 23.67 -44.16
N GLU A 284 11.68 22.69 -44.31
CA GLU A 284 11.46 22.00 -45.59
C GLU A 284 10.94 22.96 -46.66
N MET A 285 10.02 23.86 -46.29
CA MET A 285 9.53 24.92 -47.18
C MET A 285 10.65 25.92 -47.53
N GLU A 286 11.41 26.41 -46.55
CA GLU A 286 12.51 27.36 -46.80
C GLU A 286 13.60 26.74 -47.70
N MET A 287 13.87 25.44 -47.53
CA MET A 287 14.81 24.70 -48.36
C MET A 287 14.29 24.56 -49.79
N TYR A 288 13.00 24.28 -49.99
CA TYR A 288 12.37 24.22 -51.32
C TYR A 288 12.48 25.56 -52.06
N GLU A 289 12.15 26.67 -51.38
CA GLU A 289 12.28 28.03 -51.92
C GLU A 289 13.74 28.36 -52.30
N SER A 290 14.69 28.04 -51.40
CA SER A 290 16.11 28.30 -51.63
C SER A 290 16.67 27.47 -52.80
N ARG A 291 16.21 26.22 -52.97
CA ARG A 291 16.58 25.37 -54.11
C ARG A 291 16.02 25.89 -55.43
N ALA A 292 14.76 26.32 -55.46
CA ALA A 292 14.15 26.92 -56.65
C ALA A 292 14.87 28.21 -57.06
N LEU A 293 15.23 29.06 -56.10
CA LEU A 293 15.99 30.28 -56.36
C LEU A 293 17.39 29.99 -56.91
N LEU A 294 18.07 29.00 -56.32
CA LEU A 294 19.38 28.55 -56.79
C LEU A 294 19.33 28.07 -58.25
N GLU A 295 18.34 27.24 -58.61
CA GLU A 295 18.17 26.73 -59.98
C GLU A 295 17.90 27.86 -60.99
N LEU A 296 17.05 28.83 -60.63
CA LEU A 296 16.81 30.02 -61.43
C LEU A 296 18.10 30.84 -61.65
N TYR A 297 18.87 31.02 -60.59
CA TYR A 297 20.10 31.82 -60.61
C TYR A 297 21.20 31.13 -61.44
N GLU A 298 21.38 29.82 -61.28
CA GLU A 298 22.29 29.03 -62.11
C GLU A 298 21.88 29.06 -63.60
N SER A 299 20.58 28.95 -63.89
CA SER A 299 20.07 29.01 -65.27
C SER A 299 20.34 30.37 -65.91
N ARG A 300 20.11 31.46 -65.17
CA ARG A 300 20.39 32.83 -65.64
C ARG A 300 21.88 33.11 -65.80
N ALA A 301 22.71 32.67 -64.85
CA ALA A 301 24.17 32.82 -64.96
C ALA A 301 24.73 32.07 -66.19
N LYS A 302 24.21 30.87 -66.51
CA LYS A 302 24.56 30.13 -67.73
C LYS A 302 24.14 30.87 -69.00
N ALA A 303 22.93 31.44 -69.03
CA ALA A 303 22.44 32.21 -70.17
C ALA A 303 23.23 33.51 -70.40
N GLY A 304 23.58 34.23 -69.33
CA GLY A 304 24.41 35.44 -69.39
C GLY A 304 25.84 35.16 -69.88
N ALA A 305 26.44 34.05 -69.44
CA ALA A 305 27.74 33.60 -69.96
C ALA A 305 27.69 33.26 -71.46
N SER A 306 26.54 32.79 -71.97
CA SER A 306 26.35 32.48 -73.39
C SER A 306 26.23 33.73 -74.28
N LYS A 307 25.68 34.85 -73.77
CA LYS A 307 25.63 36.15 -74.48
C LYS A 307 26.99 36.87 -74.52
N SER A 308 27.74 36.84 -73.42
CA SER A 308 29.08 37.45 -73.37
C SER A 308 30.09 36.80 -74.34
N ASN A 309 29.85 35.55 -74.76
CA ASN A 309 30.67 34.88 -75.76
C ASN A 309 30.19 35.13 -77.21
N SER A 310 28.94 35.54 -77.45
CA SER A 310 28.45 35.88 -78.80
C SER A 310 28.81 37.30 -79.21
N ASP A 311 29.01 38.22 -78.26
CA ASP A 311 29.37 39.62 -78.56
C ASP A 311 30.87 39.80 -78.94
N ASN A 312 31.66 38.72 -78.94
CA ASN A 312 33.06 38.74 -79.39
C ASN A 312 33.26 38.32 -80.87
N ASP A 313 32.22 37.90 -81.58
CA ASP A 313 32.30 37.51 -83.00
C ASP A 313 31.54 38.45 -83.96
N THR A 314 30.98 39.55 -83.47
CA THR A 314 30.35 40.58 -84.30
C THR A 314 31.11 41.90 -84.21
N SER A 315 32.22 41.97 -84.94
CA SER A 315 32.63 43.25 -85.51
C SER A 315 31.64 43.61 -86.62
N ALA A 316 31.08 44.82 -86.50
CA ALA A 316 30.45 45.62 -87.55
C ALA A 316 29.13 45.11 -88.16
N GLU A 317 28.01 45.64 -87.66
CA GLU A 317 27.21 46.70 -88.33
C GLU A 317 25.90 46.95 -87.55
N GLU A 318 25.58 48.23 -87.37
CA GLU A 318 24.25 48.88 -87.35
C GLU A 318 23.02 47.95 -87.18
N THR A 319 22.04 48.16 -86.29
CA THR A 319 21.20 49.34 -86.07
C THR A 319 20.06 48.95 -85.08
N GLU A 320 19.58 49.93 -84.32
CA GLU A 320 18.27 50.05 -83.60
C GLU A 320 17.71 48.91 -82.74
#